data_AF-A0A4S4ENC4-F1
#
_entry.id   AF-A0A4S4ENC4-F1
#
_cell.length_a   1.000
_cell.length_b   1.000
_cell.length_c   1.000
_cell.angle_alpha   90.00
_cell.angle_beta   90.00
_cell.angle_gamma   90.00
#
_symmetry.space_group_name_H-M   'P 1'
#
loop_
_entity.id
_entity.type
_entity.pdbx_description
1 polymer ?
#
loop_
_entity_poly.entity_id
_entity_poly.type
_entity_poly.pdbx_seq_one_letter_code
_entity_poly.pdbx_strand_id
1 'polypeptide(L)'
;MIQINSVAEDLTIDPKKTKHLPALDGAKERLHLFKGNLLEEDFFYFMVEGCDGVFHAASPCFVITSNPQVELIDPALKGTLNVLGSWAKNPSVKRVVLTSSIAAIAFNGRPRALEVLWYALSKTLAEDAAWNFTKKKGIDMVTINPSMVIGPLLQPTLNTSAAAILNLINGSQTFPNSTLGWVNVKDVANAHIQAFEIPSANGRYCLVESVAHYSELVKILQEQFPTFHLPEKSVDDKPFMPTYQVSKERTKSLGLEFIPLKQSIKKTVESLKEKKLFT
;
A
#
# COMPACT_ATOMS: atom_id res chain seq x y z
N MET A 1 24.39 2.82 14.06
CA MET A 1 23.91 3.22 12.72
C MET A 1 22.87 2.18 12.29
N ILE A 2 21.66 2.59 11.86
CA ILE A 2 20.60 1.65 11.44
C ILE A 2 20.97 1.08 10.06
N GLN A 3 20.97 -0.25 9.93
CA GLN A 3 21.16 -0.96 8.65
C GLN A 3 19.78 -1.34 8.09
N ILE A 4 19.62 -1.30 6.76
CA ILE A 4 18.36 -1.59 6.07
C ILE A 4 18.61 -2.68 5.04
N ASN A 5 18.09 -3.87 5.29
CA ASN A 5 18.05 -4.96 4.32
C ASN A 5 16.73 -4.88 3.55
N SER A 6 16.80 -4.75 2.22
CA SER A 6 15.62 -4.70 1.36
C SER A 6 15.69 -5.78 0.30
N VAL A 7 14.60 -6.54 0.17
CA VAL A 7 14.46 -7.62 -0.81
C VAL A 7 13.61 -7.15 -1.99
N ALA A 8 14.08 -7.43 -3.20
CA ALA A 8 13.31 -7.25 -4.42
C ALA A 8 13.41 -8.52 -5.28
N GLU A 9 12.31 -8.92 -5.92
CA GLU A 9 12.26 -10.12 -6.77
C GLU A 9 13.28 -10.08 -7.90
N ASP A 10 13.58 -8.89 -8.44
CA ASP A 10 14.60 -8.75 -9.46
C ASP A 10 15.38 -7.44 -9.37
N LEU A 11 16.67 -7.54 -9.06
CA LEU A 11 17.60 -6.40 -9.01
C LEU A 11 18.17 -6.05 -10.39
N THR A 12 18.02 -6.91 -11.40
CA THR A 12 18.76 -6.86 -12.67
C THR A 12 17.87 -6.66 -13.89
N ILE A 13 16.60 -7.08 -13.86
CA ILE A 13 15.75 -7.11 -15.07
C ILE A 13 14.95 -5.82 -15.29
N ASP A 14 14.58 -5.07 -14.24
CA ASP A 14 13.87 -3.79 -14.40
C ASP A 14 14.48 -2.66 -13.56
N PRO A 15 15.46 -1.92 -14.12
CA PRO A 15 16.04 -0.74 -13.48
C PRO A 15 15.00 0.31 -13.07
N LYS A 16 13.82 0.35 -13.69
CA LYS A 16 12.77 1.31 -13.30
C LYS A 16 12.24 1.02 -11.90
N LYS A 17 12.26 -0.25 -11.46
CA LYS A 17 11.75 -0.66 -10.15
C LYS A 17 12.74 -0.49 -9.00
N THR A 18 14.04 -0.54 -9.25
CA THR A 18 15.03 -0.61 -8.16
C THR A 18 16.07 0.52 -8.18
N LYS A 19 16.37 1.13 -9.33
CA LYS A 19 17.44 2.14 -9.48
C LYS A 19 17.22 3.39 -8.63
N HIS A 20 15.97 3.68 -8.24
CA HIS A 20 15.66 4.84 -7.40
C HIS A 20 16.07 4.64 -5.93
N LEU A 21 16.26 3.39 -5.47
CA LEU A 21 16.57 3.10 -4.06
C LEU A 21 18.02 3.46 -3.69
N PRO A 22 19.07 3.08 -4.45
CA PRO A 22 20.44 3.50 -4.14
C PRO A 22 20.70 5.01 -4.29
N ALA A 23 19.78 5.74 -4.92
CA ALA A 23 19.85 7.18 -5.09
C ALA A 23 19.27 7.96 -3.88
N LEU A 24 18.66 7.26 -2.91
CA LEU A 24 18.15 7.87 -1.69
C LEU A 24 19.30 8.30 -0.77
N ASP A 25 19.06 9.34 0.02
CA ASP A 25 20.05 9.85 0.95
C ASP A 25 20.40 8.82 2.03
N GLY A 26 21.71 8.64 2.28
CA GLY A 26 22.23 7.64 3.20
C GLY A 26 22.08 6.17 2.76
N ALA A 27 21.64 5.90 1.52
CA ALA A 27 21.48 4.53 1.02
C ALA A 27 22.82 3.84 0.77
N LYS A 28 23.85 4.58 0.32
CA LYS A 28 25.17 4.00 0.02
C LYS A 28 25.83 3.38 1.25
N GLU A 29 25.52 3.89 2.43
CA GLU A 29 26.12 3.49 3.69
C GLU A 29 25.29 2.44 4.45
N ARG A 30 23.97 2.37 4.18
CA ARG A 30 23.01 1.65 5.03
C ARG A 30 22.03 0.74 4.29
N LEU A 31 21.86 0.89 2.98
CA LEU A 31 20.93 0.08 2.20
C LEU A 31 21.67 -1.11 1.58
N HIS A 32 21.24 -2.31 1.95
CA HIS A 32 21.67 -3.55 1.34
C HIS A 32 20.51 -4.13 0.54
N LEU A 33 20.69 -4.23 -0.78
CA LEU A 33 19.69 -4.78 -1.69
C LEU A 33 19.98 -6.25 -1.98
N PHE A 34 18.97 -7.09 -1.80
CA PHE A 34 19.05 -8.53 -2.03
C PHE A 34 18.01 -8.95 -3.07
N LYS A 35 18.43 -9.85 -3.98
CA LYS A 35 17.52 -10.47 -4.94
C LYS A 35 16.90 -11.68 -4.27
N GLY A 36 15.58 -11.75 -4.22
CA GLY A 36 14.89 -12.91 -3.65
C GLY A 36 13.40 -12.91 -3.96
N ASN A 37 12.83 -14.12 -4.08
CA ASN A 37 11.41 -14.30 -4.36
C ASN A 37 10.63 -14.57 -3.06
N LEU A 38 9.43 -14.00 -2.94
CA LEU A 38 8.57 -14.17 -1.78
C LEU A 38 8.22 -15.65 -1.49
N LEU A 39 8.19 -16.47 -2.53
CA LEU A 39 7.85 -17.89 -2.47
C LEU A 39 9.07 -18.81 -2.35
N GLU A 40 10.28 -18.26 -2.32
CA GLU A 40 11.50 -19.03 -2.11
C GLU A 40 11.65 -19.35 -0.62
N GLU A 41 11.55 -20.64 -0.29
CA GLU A 41 11.66 -21.11 1.10
C GLU A 41 13.04 -20.83 1.68
N ASP A 42 13.07 -20.50 2.97
CA ASP A 42 14.28 -20.21 3.77
C ASP A 42 15.16 -19.05 3.29
N PHE A 43 14.88 -18.42 2.13
CA PHE A 43 15.58 -17.22 1.66
C PHE A 43 15.58 -16.11 2.71
N PHE A 44 14.43 -15.88 3.33
CA PHE A 44 14.26 -14.80 4.31
C PHE A 44 14.93 -15.09 5.66
N TYR A 45 15.39 -16.31 5.93
CA TYR A 45 16.01 -16.67 7.20
C TYR A 45 17.31 -15.88 7.44
N PHE A 46 18.21 -15.90 6.46
CA PHE A 46 19.49 -15.17 6.52
C PHE A 46 19.28 -13.66 6.45
N MET A 47 18.23 -13.23 5.75
CA MET A 47 17.94 -11.82 5.53
C MET A 47 17.56 -11.04 6.79
N VAL A 48 16.99 -11.73 7.76
CA VAL A 48 16.53 -11.12 9.02
C VAL A 48 17.46 -11.38 10.19
N GLU A 49 18.57 -12.08 9.96
CA GLU A 49 19.56 -12.29 11.01
C GLU A 49 20.17 -10.95 11.43
N GLY A 50 20.09 -10.67 12.73
CA GLY A 50 20.54 -9.41 13.32
C GLY A 50 19.59 -8.22 13.10
N CYS A 51 18.41 -8.43 12.50
CA CYS A 51 17.42 -7.37 12.33
C CYS A 51 16.52 -7.23 13.57
N ASP A 52 16.44 -6.02 14.13
CA ASP A 52 15.53 -5.72 15.26
C ASP A 52 14.04 -5.80 14.88
N GLY A 53 13.72 -5.62 13.60
CA GLY A 53 12.35 -5.56 13.12
C GLY A 53 12.25 -5.80 11.63
N VAL A 54 11.05 -6.15 11.18
CA VAL A 54 10.81 -6.40 9.77
C VAL A 54 9.50 -5.78 9.30
N PHE A 55 9.56 -5.19 8.10
CA PHE A 55 8.45 -4.55 7.43
C PHE A 55 8.01 -5.40 6.24
N HIS A 56 6.91 -6.13 6.38
CA HIS A 56 6.35 -6.93 5.27
C HIS A 56 5.45 -6.06 4.38
N ALA A 57 6.03 -5.42 3.36
CA ALA A 57 5.27 -4.64 2.37
C ALA A 57 4.98 -5.40 1.06
N ALA A 58 5.70 -6.49 0.80
CA ALA A 58 5.63 -7.24 -0.45
C ALA A 58 4.33 -8.06 -0.52
N SER A 59 3.45 -7.72 -1.46
CA SER A 59 2.25 -8.51 -1.73
C SER A 59 1.73 -8.19 -3.14
N PRO A 60 1.22 -9.20 -3.87
CA PRO A 60 0.52 -8.97 -5.13
C PRO A 60 -0.59 -7.92 -4.99
N CYS A 61 -0.62 -6.97 -5.92
CA CYS A 61 -1.57 -5.85 -5.89
C CYS A 61 -2.07 -5.50 -7.29
N PHE A 62 -2.90 -6.37 -7.83
CA PHE A 62 -3.64 -6.12 -9.07
C PHE A 62 -5.09 -6.57 -8.91
N VAL A 63 -5.99 -5.85 -9.59
CA VAL A 63 -7.45 -6.00 -9.46
C VAL A 63 -8.01 -6.98 -10.50
N ILE A 64 -7.35 -7.09 -11.66
CA ILE A 64 -7.80 -7.92 -12.77
C ILE A 64 -6.89 -9.14 -12.86
N THR A 65 -7.47 -10.33 -12.80
CA THR A 65 -6.78 -11.62 -12.89
C THR A 65 -7.73 -12.68 -13.46
N SER A 66 -7.22 -13.53 -14.34
CA SER A 66 -7.94 -14.69 -14.86
C SER A 66 -7.98 -15.87 -13.88
N ASN A 67 -7.02 -15.93 -12.94
CA ASN A 67 -6.91 -17.00 -11.96
C ASN A 67 -6.58 -16.43 -10.57
N PRO A 68 -7.58 -15.90 -9.84
CA PRO A 68 -7.37 -15.24 -8.56
C PRO A 68 -6.77 -16.15 -7.50
N GLN A 69 -7.02 -17.46 -7.57
CA GLN A 69 -6.43 -18.41 -6.62
C GLN A 69 -4.90 -18.44 -6.76
N VAL A 70 -4.41 -18.66 -7.98
CA VAL A 70 -2.97 -18.84 -8.25
C VAL A 70 -2.20 -17.53 -8.28
N GLU A 71 -2.82 -16.46 -8.77
CA GLU A 71 -2.12 -15.18 -9.00
C GLU A 71 -2.22 -14.22 -7.80
N LEU A 72 -3.19 -14.40 -6.90
CA LEU A 72 -3.48 -13.43 -5.84
C LEU A 72 -3.60 -14.04 -4.44
N ILE A 73 -4.41 -15.08 -4.27
CA ILE A 73 -4.69 -15.66 -2.95
C ILE A 73 -3.50 -16.49 -2.45
N ASP A 74 -3.08 -17.49 -3.23
CA ASP A 74 -1.96 -18.36 -2.89
C ASP A 74 -0.66 -17.59 -2.63
N PRO A 75 -0.20 -16.70 -3.53
CA PRO A 75 1.06 -16.00 -3.31
C PRO A 75 1.01 -15.04 -2.12
N ALA A 76 -0.13 -14.40 -1.85
CA ALA A 76 -0.28 -13.55 -0.67
C ALA A 76 -0.19 -14.38 0.62
N LEU A 77 -0.91 -15.51 0.69
CA LEU A 77 -0.91 -16.40 1.85
C LEU A 77 0.44 -17.07 2.07
N LYS A 78 0.93 -17.80 1.05
CA LYS A 78 2.17 -18.57 1.11
C LYS A 78 3.35 -17.64 1.36
N GLY A 79 3.39 -16.50 0.67
CA GLY A 79 4.42 -15.50 0.85
C GLY A 79 4.47 -14.92 2.25
N THR A 80 3.31 -14.52 2.79
CA THR A 80 3.21 -14.00 4.15
C THR A 80 3.67 -15.04 5.18
N LEU A 81 3.22 -16.29 5.04
CA LEU A 81 3.58 -17.36 5.97
C LEU A 81 5.05 -17.80 5.84
N ASN A 82 5.61 -17.81 4.63
CA ASN A 82 7.03 -18.09 4.41
C ASN A 82 7.90 -17.09 5.16
N VAL A 83 7.61 -15.81 4.94
CA VAL A 83 8.30 -14.69 5.56
C VAL A 83 8.17 -14.71 7.09
N LEU A 84 6.96 -14.84 7.63
CA LEU A 84 6.74 -14.98 9.08
C LEU A 84 7.41 -16.24 9.66
N GLY A 85 7.45 -17.32 8.88
CA GLY A 85 8.12 -18.57 9.21
C GLY A 85 9.61 -18.40 9.44
N SER A 86 10.29 -17.67 8.56
CA SER A 86 11.70 -17.32 8.73
C SER A 86 11.94 -16.48 9.97
N TRP A 87 11.05 -15.54 10.27
CA TRP A 87 11.21 -14.61 11.38
C TRP A 87 10.95 -15.27 12.74
N ALA A 88 10.01 -16.21 12.78
CA ALA A 88 9.76 -17.03 13.96
C ALA A 88 10.99 -17.84 14.41
N LYS A 89 11.92 -18.12 13.49
CA LYS A 89 13.17 -18.82 13.76
C LYS A 89 14.27 -17.86 14.24
N ASN A 90 14.08 -16.53 14.19
CA ASN A 90 15.11 -15.54 14.45
C ASN A 90 14.83 -14.72 15.72
N PRO A 91 15.58 -14.92 16.82
CA PRO A 91 15.32 -14.25 18.10
C PRO A 91 15.65 -12.75 18.09
N SER A 92 16.36 -12.25 17.08
CA SER A 92 16.69 -10.82 16.99
C SER A 92 15.49 -9.95 16.57
N VAL A 93 14.51 -10.53 15.89
CA VAL A 93 13.31 -9.82 15.43
C VAL A 93 12.36 -9.57 16.60
N LYS A 94 12.22 -8.30 17.00
CA LYS A 94 11.39 -7.88 18.13
C LYS A 94 9.94 -7.63 17.72
N ARG A 95 9.72 -7.08 16.54
CA ARG A 95 8.39 -6.73 16.04
C ARG A 95 8.30 -6.82 14.53
N VAL A 96 7.15 -7.29 14.08
CA VAL A 96 6.74 -7.31 12.67
C VAL A 96 5.75 -6.19 12.39
N VAL A 97 5.99 -5.42 11.34
CA VAL A 97 4.99 -4.50 10.79
C VAL A 97 4.55 -5.00 9.42
N LEU A 98 3.31 -5.47 9.33
CA LEU A 98 2.72 -6.02 8.13
C LEU A 98 1.89 -4.96 7.40
N THR A 99 2.18 -4.73 6.11
CA THR A 99 1.31 -3.93 5.23
C THR A 99 0.14 -4.80 4.77
N SER A 100 -1.03 -4.58 5.36
CA SER A 100 -2.29 -5.15 4.92
C SER A 100 -3.04 -4.15 4.03
N SER A 101 -4.37 -4.08 4.12
CA SER A 101 -5.22 -3.18 3.36
C SER A 101 -6.51 -2.88 4.12
N ILE A 102 -7.13 -1.73 3.84
CA ILE A 102 -8.52 -1.48 4.25
C ILE A 102 -9.48 -2.54 3.68
N ALA A 103 -9.08 -3.24 2.62
CA ALA A 103 -9.84 -4.33 2.03
C ALA A 103 -10.03 -5.54 2.97
N ALA A 104 -9.15 -5.73 3.95
CA ALA A 104 -9.29 -6.75 4.99
C ALA A 104 -10.21 -6.32 6.16
N ILE A 105 -10.80 -5.12 6.08
CA ILE A 105 -11.62 -4.52 7.16
C ILE A 105 -13.02 -4.17 6.64
N ALA A 106 -13.08 -3.45 5.52
CA ALA A 106 -14.30 -2.76 5.10
C ALA A 106 -15.36 -3.63 4.40
N PHE A 107 -15.05 -4.89 4.10
CA PHE A 107 -15.84 -5.75 3.21
C PHE A 107 -16.56 -6.88 3.96
N ASN A 108 -17.49 -6.52 4.84
CA ASN A 108 -18.19 -7.45 5.75
C ASN A 108 -19.69 -7.66 5.45
N GLY A 109 -20.17 -7.38 4.23
CA GLY A 109 -21.58 -7.68 3.88
C GLY A 109 -22.24 -6.84 2.80
N ARG A 110 -21.54 -5.90 2.13
CA ARG A 110 -22.11 -5.13 1.01
C ARG A 110 -21.69 -5.73 -0.34
N PRO A 111 -22.61 -5.93 -1.30
CA PRO A 111 -22.28 -6.46 -2.62
C PRO A 111 -21.37 -5.48 -3.39
N ARG A 112 -20.29 -6.00 -3.98
CA ARG A 112 -19.36 -5.30 -4.88
C ARG A 112 -19.03 -6.18 -6.08
N ALA A 113 -18.37 -5.60 -7.09
CA ALA A 113 -17.86 -6.34 -8.24
C ALA A 113 -16.93 -7.49 -7.81
N LEU A 114 -17.04 -8.63 -8.50
CA LEU A 114 -16.36 -9.89 -8.15
C LEU A 114 -14.83 -9.76 -8.11
N GLU A 115 -14.24 -8.95 -8.99
CA GLU A 115 -12.80 -8.69 -9.03
C GLU A 115 -12.28 -7.99 -7.75
N VAL A 116 -13.04 -7.02 -7.24
CA VAL A 116 -12.75 -6.36 -5.96
C VAL A 116 -12.86 -7.34 -4.79
N LEU A 117 -13.75 -8.33 -4.91
CA LEU A 117 -13.95 -9.36 -3.90
C LEU A 117 -12.72 -10.28 -3.80
N TRP A 118 -12.07 -10.65 -4.91
CA TRP A 118 -10.89 -11.51 -4.87
C TRP A 118 -9.69 -10.86 -4.21
N TYR A 119 -9.43 -9.58 -4.51
CA TYR A 119 -8.37 -8.83 -3.83
C TYR A 119 -8.68 -8.65 -2.35
N ALA A 120 -9.92 -8.30 -2.00
CA ALA A 120 -10.33 -8.19 -0.61
C ALA A 120 -10.20 -9.53 0.13
N LEU A 121 -10.60 -10.64 -0.50
CA LEU A 121 -10.48 -11.98 0.05
C LEU A 121 -9.00 -12.36 0.27
N SER A 122 -8.14 -12.17 -0.74
CA SER A 122 -6.70 -12.43 -0.62
C SER A 122 -6.09 -11.66 0.57
N LYS A 123 -6.37 -10.35 0.68
CA LYS A 123 -5.87 -9.52 1.79
C LYS A 123 -6.43 -9.95 3.15
N THR A 124 -7.71 -10.33 3.20
CA THR A 124 -8.34 -10.81 4.44
C THR A 124 -7.70 -12.11 4.91
N LEU A 125 -7.62 -13.11 4.03
CA LEU A 125 -7.04 -14.41 4.35
C LEU A 125 -5.55 -14.30 4.74
N ALA A 126 -4.78 -13.47 4.03
CA ALA A 126 -3.37 -13.24 4.35
C ALA A 126 -3.18 -12.59 5.72
N GLU A 127 -3.97 -11.56 6.06
CA GLU A 127 -3.89 -10.92 7.38
C GLU A 127 -4.35 -11.87 8.51
N ASP A 128 -5.42 -12.62 8.30
CA ASP A 128 -5.91 -13.60 9.27
C ASP A 128 -4.90 -14.73 9.51
N ALA A 129 -4.27 -15.23 8.44
CA ALA A 129 -3.20 -16.22 8.53
C ALA A 129 -2.00 -15.67 9.31
N ALA A 130 -1.62 -14.42 9.05
CA ALA A 130 -0.53 -13.75 9.77
C ALA A 130 -0.82 -13.60 11.26
N TRP A 131 -2.01 -13.12 11.63
CA TRP A 131 -2.42 -13.00 13.04
C TRP A 131 -2.46 -14.36 13.75
N ASN A 132 -3.03 -15.38 13.09
CA ASN A 132 -3.08 -16.73 13.64
C ASN A 132 -1.67 -17.32 13.85
N PHE A 133 -0.77 -17.11 12.89
CA PHE A 133 0.60 -17.61 12.97
C PHE A 133 1.38 -16.91 14.10
N THR A 134 1.39 -15.58 14.11
CA THR A 134 2.15 -14.77 15.08
C THR A 134 1.65 -14.98 16.51
N LYS A 135 0.33 -15.05 16.71
CA LYS A 135 -0.26 -15.38 18.02
C LYS A 135 0.19 -16.75 18.53
N LYS A 136 0.23 -17.78 17.67
CA LYS A 136 0.70 -19.13 18.05
C LYS A 136 2.20 -19.17 18.37
N LYS A 137 2.98 -18.28 17.77
CA LYS A 137 4.44 -18.20 17.94
C LYS A 137 4.90 -17.18 18.98
N GLY A 138 3.98 -16.38 19.54
CA GLY A 138 4.33 -15.32 20.49
C GLY A 138 5.09 -14.16 19.84
N ILE A 139 4.89 -13.92 18.54
CA ILE A 139 5.56 -12.85 17.79
C ILE A 139 4.72 -11.58 17.91
N ASP A 140 5.35 -10.47 18.28
CA ASP A 140 4.69 -9.16 18.27
C ASP A 140 4.51 -8.67 16.83
N MET A 141 3.27 -8.37 16.46
CA MET A 141 2.89 -7.91 15.13
C MET A 141 1.93 -6.73 15.20
N VAL A 142 2.13 -5.79 14.30
CA VAL A 142 1.22 -4.67 14.01
C VAL A 142 0.87 -4.67 12.53
N THR A 143 -0.39 -4.38 12.20
CA THR A 143 -0.82 -4.24 10.80
C THR A 143 -1.15 -2.79 10.45
N ILE A 144 -0.68 -2.37 9.28
CA ILE A 144 -1.02 -1.08 8.66
C ILE A 144 -1.98 -1.37 7.50
N ASN A 145 -3.17 -0.81 7.55
CA ASN A 145 -4.27 -1.06 6.61
C ASN A 145 -4.58 0.21 5.79
N PRO A 146 -3.77 0.54 4.78
CA PRO A 146 -4.02 1.69 3.92
C PRO A 146 -5.18 1.47 2.96
N SER A 147 -5.81 2.58 2.54
CA SER A 147 -6.71 2.63 1.38
C SER A 147 -5.94 2.94 0.08
N MET A 148 -6.54 3.66 -0.87
CA MET A 148 -5.83 4.09 -2.08
C MET A 148 -4.66 5.00 -1.69
N VAL A 149 -3.45 4.59 -2.07
CA VAL A 149 -2.20 5.28 -1.68
C VAL A 149 -1.72 6.13 -2.84
N ILE A 150 -1.78 7.44 -2.64
CA ILE A 150 -1.32 8.46 -3.61
C ILE A 150 -0.25 9.35 -2.97
N GLY A 151 0.34 10.23 -3.76
CA GLY A 151 1.42 11.13 -3.36
C GLY A 151 2.52 11.20 -4.42
N PRO A 152 3.71 11.73 -4.07
CA PRO A 152 4.84 11.79 -4.98
C PRO A 152 5.42 10.41 -5.29
N LEU A 153 5.87 10.21 -6.51
CA LEU A 153 6.42 8.96 -7.03
C LEU A 153 7.95 8.97 -6.94
N LEU A 154 8.55 7.91 -6.39
CA LEU A 154 10.00 7.71 -6.43
C LEU A 154 10.42 7.15 -7.80
N GLN A 155 9.78 6.05 -8.22
CA GLN A 155 10.00 5.41 -9.51
C GLN A 155 9.12 5.98 -10.65
N PRO A 156 9.54 5.83 -11.92
CA PRO A 156 8.73 6.22 -13.09
C PRO A 156 7.71 5.14 -13.49
N THR A 157 7.21 4.35 -12.54
CA THR A 157 6.14 3.37 -12.76
C THR A 157 5.00 3.64 -11.81
N LEU A 158 3.78 3.33 -12.25
CA LEU A 158 2.55 3.65 -11.51
C LEU A 158 2.10 2.44 -10.69
N ASN A 159 1.64 2.70 -9.47
CA ASN A 159 0.72 1.81 -8.79
C ASN A 159 -0.72 2.06 -9.30
N THR A 160 -1.65 1.17 -8.95
CA THR A 160 -3.07 1.29 -9.32
C THR A 160 -3.68 2.62 -8.89
N SER A 161 -3.30 3.13 -7.71
CA SER A 161 -3.88 4.36 -7.15
C SER A 161 -3.42 5.62 -7.91
N ALA A 162 -2.13 5.73 -8.25
CA ALA A 162 -1.63 6.83 -9.07
C ALA A 162 -2.14 6.75 -10.52
N ALA A 163 -2.28 5.53 -11.07
CA ALA A 163 -2.90 5.32 -12.37
C ALA A 163 -4.37 5.80 -12.40
N ALA A 164 -5.12 5.62 -11.30
CA ALA A 164 -6.47 6.16 -11.21
C ALA A 164 -6.51 7.69 -11.27
N ILE A 165 -5.56 8.41 -10.65
CA ILE A 165 -5.44 9.87 -10.78
C ILE A 165 -5.02 10.25 -12.19
N LEU A 166 -4.05 9.55 -12.78
CA LEU A 166 -3.60 9.78 -14.15
C LEU A 166 -4.75 9.65 -15.16
N ASN A 167 -5.60 8.63 -15.02
CA ASN A 167 -6.73 8.42 -15.92
C ASN A 167 -7.73 9.59 -15.91
N LEU A 168 -7.88 10.30 -14.79
CA LEU A 168 -8.75 11.48 -14.71
C LEU A 168 -8.18 12.69 -15.46
N ILE A 169 -6.86 12.78 -15.62
CA ILE A 169 -6.18 13.96 -16.20
C ILE A 169 -5.64 13.70 -17.61
N ASN A 170 -5.68 12.47 -18.10
CA ASN A 170 -5.14 12.06 -19.40
C ASN A 170 -6.24 11.84 -20.46
N GLY A 171 -7.24 12.72 -20.49
CA GLY A 171 -8.25 12.77 -21.56
C GLY A 171 -9.43 11.79 -21.42
N SER A 172 -9.67 11.21 -20.24
CA SER A 172 -10.88 10.42 -20.03
C SER A 172 -12.14 11.28 -20.15
N GLN A 173 -13.15 10.75 -20.84
CA GLN A 173 -14.45 11.42 -21.02
C GLN A 173 -15.36 11.25 -19.79
N THR A 174 -15.15 10.18 -19.02
CA THR A 174 -15.95 9.87 -17.83
C THR A 174 -15.09 9.57 -16.61
N PHE A 175 -15.66 9.69 -15.42
CA PHE A 175 -15.08 9.21 -14.18
C PHE A 175 -15.92 8.05 -13.59
N PRO A 176 -15.31 7.12 -12.83
CA PRO A 176 -16.04 6.01 -12.23
C PRO A 176 -17.10 6.47 -11.22
N ASN A 177 -18.28 5.84 -11.19
CA ASN A 177 -19.22 5.97 -10.07
C ASN A 177 -18.73 5.11 -8.90
N SER A 178 -17.74 5.60 -8.15
CA SER A 178 -17.09 4.85 -7.08
C SER A 178 -16.59 5.76 -5.97
N THR A 179 -16.71 5.27 -4.73
CA THR A 179 -16.29 5.98 -3.53
C THR A 179 -15.24 5.16 -2.78
N LEU A 180 -14.05 5.74 -2.64
CA LEU A 180 -12.86 5.08 -2.10
C LEU A 180 -12.23 5.92 -0.99
N GLY A 181 -11.52 5.26 -0.08
CA GLY A 181 -10.63 5.91 0.86
C GLY A 181 -9.31 6.29 0.20
N TRP A 182 -8.72 7.41 0.61
CA TRP A 182 -7.47 7.95 0.09
C TRP A 182 -6.52 8.30 1.24
N VAL A 183 -5.23 8.05 1.04
CA VAL A 183 -4.17 8.37 2.00
C VAL A 183 -2.87 8.71 1.28
N ASN A 184 -2.05 9.58 1.89
CA ASN A 184 -0.74 9.92 1.36
C ASN A 184 0.28 8.81 1.63
N VAL A 185 1.14 8.51 0.66
CA VAL A 185 2.23 7.53 0.77
C VAL A 185 3.20 7.86 1.91
N LYS A 186 3.42 9.14 2.21
CA LYS A 186 4.28 9.56 3.32
C LYS A 186 3.65 9.25 4.68
N ASP A 187 2.34 9.43 4.81
CA ASP A 187 1.61 9.07 6.03
C ASP A 187 1.66 7.56 6.26
N VAL A 188 1.52 6.77 5.18
CA VAL A 188 1.65 5.31 5.25
C VAL A 188 3.07 4.91 5.67
N ALA A 189 4.11 5.49 5.06
CA ALA A 189 5.50 5.18 5.42
C ALA A 189 5.79 5.54 6.89
N ASN A 190 5.39 6.73 7.34
CA ASN A 190 5.53 7.16 8.72
C ASN A 190 4.74 6.27 9.67
N ALA A 191 3.55 5.82 9.30
CA ALA A 191 2.75 4.91 10.11
C ALA A 191 3.47 3.58 10.37
N HIS A 192 4.16 3.04 9.36
CA HIS A 192 4.96 1.83 9.54
C HIS A 192 6.10 2.07 10.53
N ILE A 193 6.87 3.13 10.33
CA ILE A 193 7.99 3.50 11.22
C ILE A 193 7.49 3.67 12.66
N GLN A 194 6.46 4.47 12.86
CA GLN A 194 5.90 4.74 14.20
C GLN A 194 5.30 3.49 14.84
N ALA A 195 4.63 2.63 14.08
CA ALA A 195 4.12 1.35 14.58
C ALA A 195 5.24 0.40 15.04
N PHE A 196 6.42 0.49 14.42
CA PHE A 196 7.59 -0.24 14.86
C PHE A 196 8.22 0.39 16.11
N GLU A 197 8.47 1.70 16.08
CA GLU A 197 9.25 2.41 17.10
C GLU A 197 8.48 2.62 18.42
N ILE A 198 7.17 2.80 18.37
CA ILE A 198 6.35 3.08 19.56
C ILE A 198 6.04 1.75 20.28
N PRO A 199 6.56 1.51 21.50
CA PRO A 199 6.41 0.20 22.15
C PRO A 199 4.96 -0.22 22.41
N SER A 200 4.08 0.75 22.68
CA SER A 200 2.65 0.50 22.95
C SER A 200 1.81 0.24 21.69
N ALA A 201 2.36 0.43 20.49
CA ALA A 201 1.64 0.19 19.26
C ALA A 201 1.27 -1.30 19.14
N ASN A 202 0.01 -1.59 18.83
CA ASN A 202 -0.51 -2.95 18.73
C ASN A 202 -1.66 -3.03 17.72
N GLY A 203 -2.01 -4.25 17.31
CA GLY A 203 -3.22 -4.52 16.54
C GLY A 203 -3.20 -3.92 15.13
N ARG A 204 -4.35 -3.41 14.70
CA ARG A 204 -4.59 -2.92 13.33
C ARG A 204 -4.71 -1.40 13.30
N TYR A 205 -4.13 -0.73 12.31
CA TYR A 205 -4.27 0.70 12.08
C TYR A 205 -4.87 0.97 10.70
N CYS A 206 -6.04 1.62 10.65
CA CYS A 206 -6.65 2.05 9.39
C CYS A 206 -6.01 3.36 8.91
N LEU A 207 -5.39 3.34 7.74
CA LEU A 207 -4.73 4.51 7.16
C LEU A 207 -5.59 5.06 6.02
N VAL A 208 -6.55 5.91 6.39
CA VAL A 208 -7.49 6.58 5.49
C VAL A 208 -7.62 8.04 5.94
N GLU A 209 -7.15 8.98 5.13
CA GLU A 209 -7.32 10.41 5.41
C GLU A 209 -8.76 10.84 5.11
N SER A 210 -9.28 10.52 3.94
CA SER A 210 -10.66 10.84 3.60
C SER A 210 -11.25 9.81 2.65
N VAL A 211 -12.57 9.73 2.64
CA VAL A 211 -13.32 8.90 1.71
C VAL A 211 -14.03 9.83 0.76
N ALA A 212 -13.73 9.70 -0.53
CA ALA A 212 -14.22 10.61 -1.56
C ALA A 212 -14.73 9.82 -2.77
N HIS A 213 -15.84 10.31 -3.32
CA HIS A 213 -16.32 9.91 -4.62
C HIS A 213 -15.42 10.52 -5.72
N TYR A 214 -15.28 9.86 -6.86
CA TYR A 214 -14.45 10.38 -7.97
C TYR A 214 -14.87 11.77 -8.46
N SER A 215 -16.14 12.16 -8.35
CA SER A 215 -16.58 13.53 -8.67
C SER A 215 -15.89 14.59 -7.79
N GLU A 216 -15.61 14.28 -6.52
CA GLU A 216 -14.89 15.19 -5.63
C GLU A 216 -13.40 15.27 -6.01
N LEU A 217 -12.81 14.16 -6.47
CA LEU A 217 -11.44 14.16 -7.02
C LEU A 217 -11.36 15.06 -8.26
N VAL A 218 -12.32 14.95 -9.18
CA VAL A 218 -12.42 15.81 -10.37
C VAL A 218 -12.56 17.28 -9.97
N LYS A 219 -13.40 17.59 -8.98
CA LYS A 219 -13.54 18.96 -8.45
C LYS A 219 -12.22 19.50 -7.89
N ILE A 220 -11.51 18.71 -7.08
CA ILE A 220 -10.19 19.09 -6.55
C ILE A 220 -9.20 19.34 -7.69
N LEU A 221 -9.17 18.46 -8.69
CA LEU A 221 -8.31 18.60 -9.88
C LEU A 221 -8.65 19.87 -10.66
N GLN A 222 -9.93 20.19 -10.86
CA GLN A 222 -10.38 21.40 -11.55
C GLN A 222 -9.94 22.67 -10.81
N GLU A 223 -10.04 22.68 -9.48
CA GLU A 223 -9.59 23.81 -8.64
C GLU A 223 -8.07 24.00 -8.69
N GLN A 224 -7.29 22.92 -8.74
CA GLN A 224 -5.83 22.98 -8.67
C GLN A 224 -5.15 23.10 -10.04
N PHE A 225 -5.79 22.58 -11.09
CA PHE A 225 -5.26 22.48 -12.45
C PHE A 225 -6.35 22.88 -13.46
N PRO A 226 -6.80 24.14 -13.46
CA PRO A 226 -7.96 24.58 -14.25
C PRO A 226 -7.79 24.46 -15.78
N THR A 227 -6.56 24.27 -16.25
CA THR A 227 -6.24 24.09 -17.67
C THR A 227 -6.33 22.64 -18.15
N PHE A 228 -6.60 21.68 -17.25
CA PHE A 228 -6.73 20.28 -17.62
C PHE A 228 -8.11 20.00 -18.21
N HIS A 229 -8.13 19.15 -19.24
CA HIS A 229 -9.37 18.56 -19.74
C HIS A 229 -9.74 17.39 -18.82
N LEU A 230 -10.75 17.60 -17.98
CA LEU A 230 -11.20 16.63 -16.99
C LEU A 230 -12.56 16.03 -17.40
N PRO A 231 -12.87 14.79 -16.98
CA PRO A 231 -14.16 14.18 -17.26
C PRO A 231 -15.31 14.92 -16.56
N GLU A 232 -16.35 15.28 -17.31
CA GLU A 232 -17.51 16.02 -16.78
C GLU A 232 -18.64 15.10 -16.29
N LYS A 233 -18.63 13.83 -16.73
CA LYS A 233 -19.74 12.89 -16.49
C LYS A 233 -19.25 11.62 -15.80
N SER A 234 -20.15 11.04 -15.01
CA SER A 234 -19.98 9.69 -14.48
C SER A 234 -20.05 8.66 -15.62
N VAL A 235 -19.44 7.49 -15.42
CA VAL A 235 -19.52 6.36 -16.35
C VAL A 235 -20.94 5.80 -16.49
N ASP A 236 -21.79 6.03 -15.50
CA ASP A 236 -23.21 5.70 -15.51
C ASP A 236 -24.07 6.83 -14.91
N ASP A 237 -25.37 6.81 -15.20
CA ASP A 237 -26.36 7.76 -14.70
C ASP A 237 -26.96 7.35 -13.36
N LYS A 238 -26.34 6.39 -12.64
CA LYS A 238 -26.85 5.94 -11.34
C LYS A 238 -26.56 6.99 -10.26
N PRO A 239 -27.31 6.99 -9.15
CA PRO A 239 -26.95 7.79 -7.99
C PRO A 239 -25.50 7.53 -7.57
N PHE A 240 -24.79 8.59 -7.19
CA PHE A 240 -23.40 8.44 -6.74
C PHE A 240 -23.32 7.53 -5.53
N MET A 241 -22.32 6.65 -5.54
CA MET A 241 -22.05 5.78 -4.40
C MET A 241 -21.83 6.62 -3.13
N PRO A 242 -22.54 6.31 -2.02
CA PRO A 242 -22.44 7.12 -0.81
C PRO A 242 -21.03 7.08 -0.22
N THR A 243 -20.65 8.18 0.44
CA THR A 243 -19.44 8.23 1.26
C THR A 243 -19.67 7.53 2.60
N TYR A 244 -18.57 7.30 3.31
CA TYR A 244 -18.56 6.75 4.66
C TYR A 244 -17.35 7.30 5.40
N GLN A 245 -17.27 7.08 6.71
CA GLN A 245 -16.13 7.51 7.52
C GLN A 245 -15.33 6.28 7.98
N VAL A 246 -14.01 6.46 8.09
CA VAL A 246 -13.11 5.49 8.69
C VAL A 246 -12.50 6.15 9.92
N SER A 247 -12.53 5.46 11.06
CA SER A 247 -11.97 5.99 12.29
C SER A 247 -10.46 6.22 12.16
N LYS A 248 -10.01 7.39 12.57
CA LYS A 248 -8.60 7.80 12.69
C LYS A 248 -8.12 7.79 14.15
N GLU A 249 -8.92 7.27 15.07
CA GLU A 249 -8.65 7.39 16.49
C GLU A 249 -7.37 6.65 16.88
N ARG A 250 -7.22 5.40 16.42
CA ARG A 250 -6.00 4.62 16.66
C ARG A 250 -4.76 5.27 16.06
N THR A 251 -4.84 5.88 14.88
CA THR A 251 -3.64 6.48 14.25
C THR A 251 -3.09 7.67 15.04
N LYS A 252 -3.89 8.30 15.91
CA LYS A 252 -3.40 9.33 16.84
C LYS A 252 -2.37 8.78 17.83
N SER A 253 -2.48 7.51 18.24
CA SER A 253 -1.48 6.89 19.13
C SER A 253 -0.13 6.66 18.44
N LEU A 254 -0.08 6.77 17.10
CA LEU A 254 1.15 6.79 16.32
C LEU A 254 1.69 8.21 16.07
N GLY A 255 1.04 9.24 16.63
CA GLY A 255 1.40 10.64 16.39
C GLY A 255 1.19 11.08 14.94
N LEU A 256 0.30 10.43 14.20
CA LEU A 256 0.07 10.73 12.79
C LEU A 256 -0.82 11.96 12.59
N GLU A 257 -0.29 12.91 11.84
CA GLU A 257 -1.04 14.00 11.23
C GLU A 257 -1.14 13.73 9.73
N PHE A 258 -2.36 13.50 9.24
CA PHE A 258 -2.54 13.13 7.84
C PHE A 258 -2.37 14.32 6.90
N ILE A 259 -1.67 14.10 5.79
CA ILE A 259 -1.60 15.05 4.68
C ILE A 259 -2.95 15.07 3.96
N PRO A 260 -3.63 16.23 3.86
CA PRO A 260 -4.96 16.31 3.27
C PRO A 260 -5.03 15.77 1.84
N LEU A 261 -6.14 15.13 1.46
CA LEU A 261 -6.37 14.60 0.12
C LEU A 261 -6.07 15.61 -1.00
N LYS A 262 -6.50 16.86 -0.83
CA LYS A 262 -6.22 17.94 -1.80
C LYS A 262 -4.72 18.16 -2.02
N GLN A 263 -3.90 18.10 -0.98
CA GLN A 263 -2.45 18.22 -1.10
C GLN A 263 -1.82 16.96 -1.71
N SER A 264 -2.35 15.79 -1.36
CA SER A 264 -1.91 14.50 -1.88
C SER A 264 -2.13 14.39 -3.39
N ILE A 265 -3.32 14.79 -3.88
CA ILE A 265 -3.65 14.84 -5.32
C ILE A 265 -2.69 15.78 -6.06
N LYS A 266 -2.49 17.01 -5.54
CA LYS A 266 -1.54 17.96 -6.13
C LYS A 266 -0.15 17.35 -6.29
N LYS A 267 0.37 16.71 -5.24
CA LYS A 267 1.70 16.10 -5.25
C LYS A 267 1.79 14.90 -6.20
N THR A 268 0.71 14.15 -6.38
CA THR A 268 0.65 13.11 -7.42
C THR A 268 0.72 13.70 -8.81
N VAL A 269 -0.10 14.71 -9.12
CA VAL A 269 -0.11 15.34 -10.46
C VAL A 269 1.24 15.99 -10.78
N GLU A 270 1.83 16.73 -9.83
CA GLU A 270 3.17 17.31 -9.99
C GLU A 270 4.22 16.22 -10.29
N SER A 271 4.18 15.11 -9.55
CA SER A 271 5.13 14.01 -9.76
C SER A 271 4.89 13.28 -11.08
N LEU A 272 3.64 13.10 -11.52
CA LEU A 272 3.30 12.56 -12.83
C LEU A 272 3.90 13.42 -13.97
N LYS A 273 3.90 14.76 -13.83
CA LYS A 273 4.52 15.68 -14.79
C LYS A 273 6.05 15.57 -14.76
N GLU A 274 6.65 15.62 -13.58
CA GLU A 274 8.10 15.52 -13.40
C GLU A 274 8.68 14.23 -13.99
N LYS A 275 7.93 13.12 -13.86
CA LYS A 275 8.32 11.81 -14.41
C LYS A 275 7.90 11.61 -15.87
N LYS A 276 7.30 12.63 -16.51
CA LYS A 276 6.84 12.60 -17.92
C LYS A 276 5.89 11.44 -18.21
N LEU A 277 4.97 11.17 -17.29
CA LEU A 277 4.00 10.08 -17.41
C LEU A 277 2.70 10.52 -18.10
N PHE A 278 2.58 11.82 -18.40
CA PHE A 278 1.54 12.40 -19.26
C PHE A 278 2.02 13.74 -19.81
N THR A 279 1.36 14.20 -20.88
CA THR A 279 1.68 15.40 -21.64
C THR A 279 0.65 16.49 -21.43
#